data_AF-A0A2N0R2G9-F1
#
_entry.id   AF-A0A2N0R2G9-F1
#
_cell.length_a   1.000
_cell.length_b   1.000
_cell.length_c   1.000
_cell.angle_alpha   90.00
_cell.angle_beta   90.00
_cell.angle_gamma   90.00
#
_symmetry.space_group_name_H-M   'P 1'
#
loop_
_entity.id
_entity.type
_entity.pdbx_description
1 polymer ?
#
loop_
_entity_poly.entity_id
_entity_poly.type
_entity_poly.pdbx_seq_one_letter_code
_entity_poly.pdbx_strand_id
1 'polypeptide(L)'
;MKPDSNKTLWGLLVIFTSVLTIFVTTYVSAYTINTYNHSEGDAYISPIGYFTLIDGSQLLRFYRPLNNGKCNEPDLHIRLLHVNGTMTPLVVQNFSIPKFNFCRVDTDVLSSDYIIVTNLGRNNLFYILYYNISDTDYSLPFGRFIAEVDLDGNILG
;
A
#
# COMPACT_ATOMS: atom_id res chain seq x y z
N MET A 1 12.59 61.12 17.63
CA MET A 1 13.15 60.12 18.54
C MET A 1 13.82 59.04 17.70
N LYS A 2 15.14 58.87 17.82
CA LYS A 2 15.83 57.73 17.17
C LYS A 2 15.39 56.45 17.89
N PRO A 3 14.98 55.40 17.17
CA PRO A 3 14.74 54.11 17.81
C PRO A 3 16.05 53.67 18.47
N ASP A 4 15.92 53.22 19.72
CA ASP A 4 17.02 52.67 20.52
C ASP A 4 17.54 51.43 19.78
N SER A 5 18.64 51.56 19.04
CA SER A 5 19.16 50.55 18.11
C SER A 5 19.24 49.15 18.74
N ASN A 6 19.60 49.08 20.02
CA ASN A 6 19.64 47.84 20.79
C ASN A 6 18.27 47.18 20.94
N LYS A 7 17.19 47.94 21.22
CA LYS A 7 15.84 47.38 21.40
C LYS A 7 15.29 46.79 20.11
N THR A 8 15.54 47.43 18.98
CA THR A 8 15.19 46.91 17.65
C THR A 8 15.98 45.65 17.28
N LEU A 9 17.26 45.59 17.63
CA LEU A 9 18.12 44.41 17.38
C LEU A 9 17.65 43.20 18.21
N TRP A 10 17.33 43.41 19.49
CA TRP A 10 16.79 42.37 20.37
C TRP A 10 15.42 41.85 19.88
N GLY A 11 14.55 42.74 19.41
CA GLY A 11 13.26 42.35 18.83
C GLY A 11 13.41 41.46 17.58
N LEU A 12 14.33 41.82 16.68
CA LEU A 12 14.64 41.03 15.48
C LEU A 12 15.22 39.66 15.83
N LEU A 13 16.09 39.59 16.83
CA LEU A 13 16.68 38.34 17.30
C LEU A 13 15.61 37.36 17.80
N VAL A 14 14.62 37.85 18.58
CA VAL A 14 13.52 37.03 19.11
C VAL A 14 12.60 36.53 18.01
N ILE A 15 12.28 37.36 17.02
CA ILE A 15 11.48 36.95 15.87
C ILE A 15 12.22 35.87 15.08
N PHE A 16 13.51 36.07 14.81
CA PHE A 16 14.32 35.12 14.07
C PHE A 16 14.42 33.77 14.78
N THR A 17 14.67 33.75 16.10
CA THR A 17 14.73 32.51 16.87
C THR A 17 13.39 31.81 16.95
N SER A 18 12.28 32.54 17.04
CA SER A 18 10.92 31.98 17.07
C SER A 18 10.52 31.36 15.73
N VAL A 19 10.86 32.00 14.62
CA VAL A 19 10.62 31.43 13.28
C VAL A 19 11.49 30.19 13.08
N LEU A 20 12.75 30.23 13.51
CA LEU A 20 13.67 29.09 13.42
C LEU A 20 13.17 27.89 14.25
N THR A 21 12.68 28.09 15.47
CA THR A 21 12.15 26.99 16.29
C THR A 21 10.88 26.38 15.69
N ILE A 22 9.98 27.18 15.13
CA ILE A 22 8.80 26.66 14.40
C ILE A 22 9.24 25.85 13.18
N PHE A 23 10.22 26.35 12.42
CA PHE A 23 10.71 25.66 11.23
C PHE A 23 11.39 24.33 11.58
N VAL A 24 12.23 24.31 12.62
CA VAL A 24 12.92 23.09 13.08
C VAL A 24 11.93 22.08 13.65
N THR A 25 10.97 22.50 14.48
CA THR A 25 9.98 21.58 15.09
C THR A 25 9.03 20.96 14.05
N THR A 26 8.62 21.72 13.04
CA THR A 26 7.79 21.20 11.95
C THR A 26 8.56 20.26 11.03
N TYR A 27 9.80 20.58 10.68
CA TYR A 27 10.65 19.68 9.87
C TYR A 27 11.00 18.38 10.62
N VAL A 28 11.38 18.45 11.90
CA VAL A 28 11.75 17.25 12.67
C VAL A 28 10.55 16.31 12.85
N SER A 29 9.34 16.85 13.01
CA SER A 29 8.11 16.04 13.08
C SER A 29 7.81 15.31 11.76
N ALA A 30 8.15 15.92 10.62
CA ALA A 30 7.95 15.33 9.29
C ALA A 30 8.92 14.18 8.96
N TYR A 31 10.06 14.09 9.66
CA TYR A 31 11.08 13.06 9.46
C TYR A 31 11.06 11.96 10.53
N THR A 32 9.92 11.71 11.18
CA THR A 32 9.73 10.43 11.86
C THR A 32 9.56 9.34 10.81
N ILE A 33 10.68 8.77 10.37
CA ILE A 33 10.70 7.57 9.54
C ILE A 33 10.13 6.45 10.40
N ASN A 34 8.86 6.14 10.21
CA ASN A 34 8.25 4.94 10.78
C ASN A 34 8.76 3.74 9.98
N THR A 35 9.90 3.21 10.41
CA THR A 35 10.48 2.01 9.81
C THR A 35 9.63 0.81 10.22
N TYR A 36 8.95 0.19 9.26
CA TYR A 36 8.28 -1.09 9.50
C TYR A 36 9.35 -2.16 9.75
N ASN A 37 9.28 -2.81 10.91
CA ASN A 37 10.20 -3.87 11.28
C ASN A 37 9.63 -5.20 10.74
N HIS A 38 10.29 -5.76 9.71
CA HIS A 38 9.87 -7.00 9.07
C HIS A 38 10.00 -8.19 10.03
N SER A 39 8.97 -9.04 10.11
CA SER A 39 9.10 -10.35 10.73
C SER A 39 9.85 -11.32 9.80
N GLU A 40 10.59 -12.31 10.32
CA GLU A 40 11.38 -13.26 9.49
C GLU A 40 10.53 -13.99 8.42
N GLY A 41 9.21 -14.11 8.60
CA GLY A 41 8.27 -14.70 7.63
C GLY A 41 7.82 -13.77 6.48
N ASP A 42 8.09 -12.46 6.58
CA ASP A 42 7.78 -11.47 5.53
C ASP A 42 8.90 -11.35 4.48
N ALA A 43 10.03 -12.06 4.63
CA ALA A 43 11.22 -11.90 3.76
C ALA A 43 10.98 -12.18 2.26
N TYR A 44 9.94 -12.95 1.94
CA TYR A 44 9.58 -13.29 0.56
C TYR A 44 8.34 -12.53 0.07
N ILE A 45 7.81 -11.62 0.88
CA ILE A 45 6.61 -10.85 0.57
C ILE A 45 7.05 -9.50 -0.05
N SER A 46 6.88 -9.35 -1.37
CA SER A 46 7.24 -8.13 -2.10
C SER A 46 5.98 -7.35 -2.51
N PRO A 47 5.98 -6.01 -2.53
CA PRO A 47 4.84 -5.23 -2.99
C PRO A 47 4.71 -5.29 -4.52
N ILE A 48 3.50 -5.58 -5.03
CA ILE A 48 3.18 -5.49 -6.46
C ILE A 48 2.61 -4.11 -6.83
N GLY A 49 1.91 -3.49 -5.90
CA GLY A 49 1.22 -2.24 -6.17
C GLY A 49 0.49 -1.72 -4.94
N TYR A 50 0.08 -0.47 -5.05
CA TYR A 50 -0.68 0.20 -4.01
C TYR A 50 -1.60 1.27 -4.61
N PHE A 51 -2.59 1.68 -3.83
CA PHE A 51 -3.32 2.92 -4.06
C PHE A 51 -3.61 3.61 -2.73
N THR A 52 -3.72 4.93 -2.81
CA THR A 52 -4.00 5.78 -1.66
C THR A 52 -5.51 5.96 -1.51
N LEU A 53 -6.00 5.76 -0.30
CA LEU A 53 -7.36 6.06 0.13
C LEU A 53 -7.49 7.54 0.47
N ILE A 54 -8.72 8.03 0.63
CA ILE A 54 -8.99 9.45 0.90
C ILE A 54 -8.41 9.90 2.24
N ASP A 55 -8.43 9.01 3.23
CA ASP A 55 -7.90 9.28 4.57
C ASP A 55 -6.37 9.36 4.57
N GLY A 56 -5.70 9.10 3.44
CA GLY A 56 -4.25 9.08 3.29
C GLY A 56 -3.63 7.71 3.55
N SER A 57 -4.41 6.73 4.00
CA SER A 57 -3.96 5.35 4.17
C SER A 57 -3.69 4.72 2.79
N GLN A 58 -2.80 3.73 2.74
CA GLN A 58 -2.44 3.05 1.50
C GLN A 58 -2.83 1.58 1.58
N LEU A 59 -3.58 1.10 0.60
CA LEU A 59 -3.84 -0.32 0.45
C LEU A 59 -2.71 -0.91 -0.40
N LEU A 60 -1.95 -1.82 0.20
CA LEU A 60 -0.78 -2.46 -0.36
C LEU A 60 -1.15 -3.90 -0.72
N ARG A 61 -0.83 -4.28 -1.95
CA ARG A 61 -0.88 -5.67 -2.39
C ARG A 61 0.51 -6.26 -2.37
N PHE A 62 0.62 -7.41 -1.73
CA PHE A 62 1.83 -8.18 -1.72
C PHE A 62 1.66 -9.53 -2.42
N TYR A 63 2.79 -10.15 -2.77
CA TYR A 63 2.87 -11.52 -3.25
C TYR A 63 4.04 -12.23 -2.60
N ARG A 64 3.93 -13.56 -2.51
CA ARG A 64 5.02 -14.43 -2.09
C ARG A 64 5.36 -15.40 -3.23
N PRO A 65 6.53 -15.29 -3.88
CA PRO A 65 6.98 -16.27 -4.86
C PRO A 65 7.12 -17.66 -4.25
N LEU A 66 6.74 -18.69 -4.98
CA LEU A 66 7.06 -20.07 -4.68
C LEU A 66 8.42 -20.44 -5.31
N ASN A 67 9.09 -21.44 -4.74
CA ASN A 67 10.43 -21.91 -5.16
C ASN A 67 10.53 -22.38 -6.64
N ASN A 68 9.43 -22.39 -7.39
CA ASN A 68 9.39 -22.73 -8.81
C ASN A 68 9.59 -21.52 -9.74
N GLY A 69 9.66 -20.30 -9.22
CA GLY A 69 9.89 -19.07 -9.99
C GLY A 69 8.78 -18.71 -10.99
N LYS A 70 7.64 -19.39 -10.95
CA LYS A 70 6.53 -19.25 -11.92
C LYS A 70 5.18 -19.02 -11.26
N CYS A 71 5.09 -19.24 -9.95
CA CYS A 71 3.87 -19.13 -9.20
C CYS A 71 4.11 -18.36 -7.90
N ASN A 72 3.05 -17.71 -7.45
CA ASN A 72 2.97 -17.13 -6.12
C ASN A 72 2.12 -18.03 -5.21
N GLU A 73 2.21 -17.81 -3.90
CA GLU A 73 1.21 -18.35 -2.97
C GLU A 73 -0.19 -17.93 -3.40
N PRO A 74 -1.17 -18.86 -3.37
CA PRO A 74 -2.53 -18.60 -3.83
C PRO A 74 -3.37 -17.84 -2.80
N ASP A 75 -2.77 -16.86 -2.14
CA ASP A 75 -3.38 -16.01 -1.12
C ASP A 75 -3.29 -14.55 -1.55
N LEU A 76 -4.39 -13.83 -1.40
CA LEU A 76 -4.45 -12.41 -1.70
C LEU A 76 -3.92 -11.62 -0.49
N HIS A 77 -2.60 -11.48 -0.41
CA HIS A 77 -1.92 -10.78 0.69
C HIS A 77 -2.14 -9.25 0.58
N ILE A 78 -3.26 -8.76 1.12
CA ILE A 78 -3.58 -7.32 1.19
C ILE A 78 -3.30 -6.79 2.59
N ARG A 79 -2.67 -5.62 2.67
CA ARG A 79 -2.49 -4.90 3.93
C ARG A 79 -2.85 -3.43 3.76
N LEU A 80 -3.33 -2.83 4.84
CA LEU A 80 -3.60 -1.40 4.94
C LEU A 80 -2.46 -0.75 5.74
N LEU A 81 -1.73 0.16 5.11
CA LEU A 81 -0.79 1.06 5.75
C LEU A 81 -1.52 2.33 6.15
N HIS A 82 -1.72 2.49 7.45
CA HIS A 82 -2.36 3.65 8.05
C HIS A 82 -1.43 4.87 8.02
N VAL A 83 -2.00 6.07 8.04
CA VAL A 83 -1.24 7.34 8.08
C VAL A 83 -0.27 7.44 9.26
N ASN A 84 -0.59 6.77 10.37
CA ASN A 84 0.28 6.68 11.55
C ASN A 84 1.47 5.72 11.37
N GLY A 85 1.65 5.11 10.19
CA GLY A 85 2.71 4.17 9.86
C GLY A 85 2.48 2.73 10.33
N THR A 86 1.34 2.44 10.97
CA THR A 86 0.98 1.05 11.32
C THR A 86 0.45 0.32 10.10
N MET A 87 0.69 -0.99 10.03
CA MET A 87 0.21 -1.83 8.93
C MET A 87 -0.64 -2.97 9.48
N THR A 88 -1.85 -3.15 8.95
CA THR A 88 -2.80 -4.20 9.36
C THR A 88 -3.18 -5.08 8.16
N PRO A 89 -3.34 -6.39 8.34
CA PRO A 89 -3.87 -7.25 7.28
C PRO A 89 -5.32 -6.88 6.96
N LEU A 90 -5.69 -6.96 5.68
CA LEU A 90 -7.07 -6.83 5.21
C LEU A 90 -7.46 -8.15 4.55
N VAL A 91 -8.35 -8.90 5.19
CA VAL A 91 -8.80 -10.22 4.74
C VAL A 91 -10.15 -10.07 4.07
N VAL A 92 -10.25 -10.48 2.80
CA VAL A 92 -11.53 -10.50 2.09
C VAL A 92 -12.29 -11.76 2.46
N GLN A 93 -13.46 -11.58 3.06
CA GLN A 93 -14.25 -12.66 3.63
C GLN A 93 -14.92 -13.49 2.54
N ASN A 94 -14.89 -14.81 2.69
CA ASN A 94 -15.52 -15.77 1.76
C ASN A 94 -15.09 -15.62 0.29
N PHE A 95 -13.91 -15.05 0.05
CA PHE A 95 -13.37 -14.83 -1.29
C PHE A 95 -12.26 -15.84 -1.58
N SER A 96 -12.30 -16.45 -2.76
CA SER A 96 -11.20 -17.31 -3.22
C SER A 96 -11.02 -17.15 -4.72
N ILE A 97 -9.76 -17.04 -5.13
CA ILE A 97 -9.38 -17.04 -6.54
C ILE A 97 -8.82 -18.42 -6.86
N PRO A 98 -9.19 -19.04 -7.99
CA PRO A 98 -8.60 -20.31 -8.39
C PRO A 98 -7.07 -20.25 -8.45
N LYS A 99 -6.42 -21.26 -7.88
CA LYS A 99 -4.96 -21.28 -7.66
C LYS A 99 -4.14 -21.07 -8.93
N PHE A 100 -4.64 -21.51 -10.08
CA PHE A 100 -3.95 -21.36 -11.36
C PHE A 100 -3.77 -19.90 -11.80
N ASN A 101 -4.59 -18.97 -11.30
CA ASN A 101 -4.46 -17.55 -11.63
C ASN A 101 -3.24 -16.87 -10.98
N PHE A 102 -2.63 -17.51 -9.98
CA PHE A 102 -1.42 -17.05 -9.29
C PHE A 102 -0.13 -17.54 -9.96
N CYS A 103 -0.23 -18.24 -11.09
CA CYS A 103 0.90 -18.74 -11.86
C CYS A 103 0.95 -18.07 -13.23
N ARG A 104 2.16 -17.70 -13.69
CA ARG A 104 2.43 -17.24 -15.06
C ARG A 104 3.62 -18.00 -15.62
N VAL A 105 3.47 -18.56 -16.82
CA VAL A 105 4.49 -19.43 -17.42
C VAL A 105 5.67 -18.64 -17.99
N ASP A 106 5.42 -17.42 -18.46
CA ASP A 106 6.30 -16.74 -19.44
C ASP A 106 6.71 -15.32 -19.05
N THR A 107 6.60 -14.96 -17.78
CA THR A 107 6.98 -13.63 -17.31
C THR A 107 7.87 -13.70 -16.09
N ASP A 108 8.81 -12.75 -16.03
CA ASP A 108 9.76 -12.52 -14.93
C ASP A 108 9.08 -12.67 -13.55
N VAL A 109 9.80 -13.11 -12.52
CA VAL A 109 9.27 -13.39 -11.16
C VAL A 109 8.63 -12.13 -10.51
N LEU A 110 8.86 -10.97 -11.11
CA LEU A 110 8.30 -9.66 -10.75
C LEU A 110 6.97 -9.34 -11.46
N SER A 111 6.52 -10.19 -12.38
CA SER A 111 5.27 -10.05 -13.10
C SER A 111 4.11 -10.38 -12.19
N SER A 112 3.26 -9.38 -11.96
CA SER A 112 1.98 -9.56 -11.30
C SER A 112 1.21 -10.70 -11.97
N ASP A 113 0.72 -11.64 -11.16
CA ASP A 113 -0.32 -12.59 -11.55
C ASP A 113 -1.51 -11.90 -12.26
N TYR A 114 -2.48 -12.68 -12.74
CA TYR A 114 -3.66 -12.12 -13.44
C TYR A 114 -4.64 -11.41 -12.51
N ILE A 115 -4.19 -10.86 -11.37
CA ILE A 115 -4.98 -10.27 -10.31
C ILE A 115 -4.58 -8.81 -10.10
N ILE A 116 -5.55 -7.91 -10.25
CA ILE A 116 -5.39 -6.48 -10.05
C ILE A 116 -6.27 -6.07 -8.87
N VAL A 117 -5.70 -5.28 -7.96
CA VAL A 117 -6.43 -4.66 -6.86
C VAL A 117 -6.37 -3.14 -7.05
N THR A 118 -7.51 -2.47 -7.12
CA THR A 118 -7.60 -1.03 -7.42
C THR A 118 -8.86 -0.42 -6.79
N ASN A 119 -8.87 0.88 -6.50
CA ASN A 119 -10.09 1.56 -6.05
C ASN A 119 -10.96 2.10 -7.18
N LEU A 120 -10.51 2.05 -8.45
CA LEU A 120 -11.18 2.69 -9.59
C LEU A 120 -11.62 4.16 -9.31
N GLY A 121 -10.90 4.88 -8.45
CA GLY A 121 -11.26 6.23 -8.02
C GLY A 121 -12.51 6.34 -7.15
N ARG A 122 -13.00 5.24 -6.58
CA ARG A 122 -14.11 5.20 -5.62
C ARG A 122 -13.61 5.36 -4.19
N ASN A 123 -14.52 5.83 -3.34
CA ASN A 123 -14.26 6.12 -1.94
C ASN A 123 -14.59 4.90 -1.08
N ASN A 124 -13.71 4.55 -0.16
CA ASN A 124 -13.89 3.49 0.85
C ASN A 124 -14.20 2.09 0.29
N LEU A 125 -13.87 1.86 -0.98
CA LEU A 125 -14.08 0.60 -1.66
C LEU A 125 -12.84 0.27 -2.49
N PHE A 126 -12.64 -1.01 -2.72
CA PHE A 126 -11.69 -1.48 -3.72
C PHE A 126 -12.27 -2.64 -4.50
N TYR A 127 -11.65 -2.88 -5.64
CA TYR A 127 -12.04 -3.89 -6.60
C TYR A 127 -10.91 -4.88 -6.75
N ILE A 128 -11.26 -6.15 -6.73
CA ILE A 128 -10.36 -7.24 -7.13
C ILE A 128 -10.81 -7.69 -8.50
N LEU A 129 -9.97 -7.46 -9.50
CA LEU A 129 -10.20 -7.88 -10.87
C LEU A 129 -9.28 -9.03 -11.18
N TYR A 130 -9.81 -10.13 -11.68
CA TYR A 130 -9.00 -11.24 -12.15
C TYR A 130 -9.59 -11.96 -13.33
N TYR A 131 -8.70 -12.58 -14.11
CA TYR A 131 -9.07 -13.48 -15.19
C TYR A 131 -8.93 -14.91 -14.68
N ASN A 132 -9.90 -15.77 -14.97
CA ASN A 132 -9.64 -17.21 -14.96
C ASN A 132 -8.92 -17.54 -16.27
N ILE A 133 -7.61 -17.70 -16.20
CA ILE A 133 -6.80 -18.12 -17.32
C ILE A 133 -5.68 -19.01 -16.81
N SER A 134 -5.50 -20.15 -17.47
CA SER A 134 -4.40 -21.05 -17.18
C SER A 134 -3.48 -21.06 -18.38
N ASP A 135 -2.21 -20.71 -18.15
CA ASP A 135 -1.16 -20.77 -19.16
C ASP A 135 -0.77 -22.23 -19.51
N THR A 136 -1.16 -23.21 -18.68
CA THR A 136 -0.77 -24.62 -18.82
C THR A 136 -1.92 -25.57 -19.15
N ASP A 137 -3.16 -25.20 -18.83
CA ASP A 137 -4.34 -26.04 -19.02
C ASP A 137 -5.47 -25.26 -19.70
N TYR A 138 -5.50 -25.36 -21.03
CA TYR A 138 -6.48 -24.71 -21.89
C TYR A 138 -7.90 -25.32 -21.81
N SER A 139 -8.09 -26.41 -21.06
CA SER A 139 -9.43 -26.98 -20.84
C SER A 139 -10.23 -26.23 -19.76
N LEU A 140 -9.54 -25.42 -18.94
CA LEU A 140 -10.17 -24.64 -17.88
C LEU A 140 -10.97 -23.47 -18.45
N PRO A 141 -12.13 -23.14 -17.84
CA PRO A 141 -13.01 -22.11 -18.36
C PRO A 141 -12.34 -20.72 -18.25
N PHE A 142 -12.27 -20.03 -19.38
CA PHE A 142 -11.92 -18.61 -19.39
C PHE A 142 -13.04 -17.79 -18.76
N GLY A 143 -12.67 -16.83 -17.90
CA GLY A 143 -13.63 -15.93 -17.29
C GLY A 143 -13.01 -14.61 -16.84
N ARG A 144 -13.85 -13.60 -16.69
CA ARG A 144 -13.47 -12.27 -16.16
C ARG A 144 -14.32 -12.02 -14.94
N PHE A 145 -13.66 -11.72 -13.83
CA PHE A 145 -14.30 -11.55 -12.55
C PHE A 145 -13.93 -10.22 -11.95
N ILE A 146 -14.90 -9.62 -11.29
CA ILE A 146 -14.76 -8.42 -10.48
C ILE A 146 -15.44 -8.71 -9.16
N ALA A 147 -14.78 -8.34 -8.07
CA ALA A 147 -15.37 -8.31 -6.75
C ALA A 147 -15.20 -6.90 -6.18
N GLU A 148 -16.30 -6.26 -5.82
CA GLU A 148 -16.34 -5.02 -5.05
C GLU A 148 -16.24 -5.35 -3.56
N VAL A 149 -15.31 -4.71 -2.86
CA VAL A 149 -14.99 -5.01 -1.47
C VAL A 149 -14.88 -3.72 -0.67
N ASP A 150 -15.44 -3.70 0.53
CA ASP A 150 -15.25 -2.60 1.49
C ASP A 150 -13.92 -2.72 2.26
N LEU A 151 -13.58 -1.69 3.03
CA LEU A 151 -12.34 -1.67 3.81
C LEU A 151 -12.34 -2.63 5.01
N ASP A 152 -13.49 -3.21 5.35
CA ASP A 152 -13.64 -4.26 6.37
C ASP A 152 -13.50 -5.67 5.78
N GLY A 153 -13.31 -5.77 4.45
CA GLY A 153 -13.12 -7.01 3.73
C GLY A 153 -14.43 -7.73 3.34
N ASN A 154 -15.57 -7.06 3.41
CA ASN A 154 -16.85 -7.64 2.97
C ASN A 154 -17.02 -7.45 1.46
N ILE A 155 -17.46 -8.51 0.77
CA ILE A 155 -17.82 -8.46 -0.66
C ILE A 155 -19.21 -7.83 -0.79
N LEU A 156 -19.32 -6.79 -1.61
CA LEU A 156 -20.57 -6.07 -1.87
C LEU A 156 -21.23 -6.45 -3.20
N GLY A 157 -20.45 -6.89 -4.19
CA GLY A 157 -20.94 -7.24 -5.53
C GLY A 157 -19.87 -7.83 -6.45
#